data_AF-A0A970I3Y2-F1
#
_entry.id   AF-A0A970I3Y2-F1
#
_cell.length_a   1.000
_cell.length_b   1.000
_cell.length_c   1.000
_cell.angle_alpha   90.00
_cell.angle_beta   90.00
_cell.angle_gamma   90.00
#
_symmetry.space_group_name_H-M   'P 1'
#
loop_
_entity.id
_entity.type
_entity.pdbx_description
1 polymer ?
#
loop_
_entity_poly.entity_id
_entity_poly.type
_entity_poly.pdbx_seq_one_letter_code
_entity_poly.pdbx_strand_id
1 'polypeptide(L)'
;MKRYRFYFMILTMVLASSWLYSQNSQTMYYMNLPQNHLLNPAVQPSGRLYIGLPGISGVSADFSNNFFNYRDIFSLNSTGDSTISLGHPGFDAGNFIGGLRERNNIELRSSVQLFGLGIGVGPDLYVFLDINERIEAGFGLPGDMLRLLFSGSDAFTGSSVNLNSLATDVSWYRETGLGFSKNITGRLRVGVRGKWLSGVANLSLENKALNVTVREDLSYLVDASLMANISAPVEIHSDAENLPDDISFDDSRFDNTRKV
;
A
#
# COMPACT_ATOMS: atom_id res chain seq x y z
N MET A 1 14.48 39.93 21.57
CA MET A 1 13.25 39.66 20.79
C MET A 1 13.38 38.52 19.75
N LYS A 2 14.50 38.38 19.01
CA LYS A 2 14.65 37.32 17.99
C LYS A 2 14.52 35.88 18.53
N ARG A 3 15.02 35.59 19.75
CA ARG A 3 14.95 34.24 20.35
C ARG A 3 13.52 33.80 20.70
N TYR A 4 12.68 34.70 21.22
CA TYR A 4 11.28 34.39 21.54
C TYR A 4 10.43 34.15 20.30
N ARG A 5 10.71 34.87 19.20
CA ARG A 5 10.07 34.62 17.90
C ARG A 5 10.43 33.24 17.35
N PHE A 6 11.67 32.79 17.54
CA PHE A 6 12.11 31.46 17.14
C PHE A 6 11.40 30.34 17.93
N TYR A 7 11.30 30.48 19.26
CA TYR A 7 10.54 29.53 20.09
C TYR A 7 9.04 29.52 19.77
N PHE A 8 8.44 30.69 19.49
CA PHE A 8 7.05 30.81 19.09
C PHE A 8 6.78 30.15 17.73
N MET A 9 7.73 30.24 16.79
CA MET A 9 7.64 29.59 15.47
C MET A 9 7.73 28.06 15.60
N ILE A 10 8.60 27.53 16.47
CA ILE A 10 8.67 26.09 16.74
C ILE A 10 7.38 25.59 17.41
N LEU A 11 6.86 26.34 18.38
CA LEU A 11 5.62 25.97 19.08
C LEU A 11 4.41 25.92 18.13
N THR A 12 4.30 26.90 17.23
CA THR A 12 3.21 26.95 16.23
C THR A 12 3.33 25.83 15.19
N MET A 13 4.54 25.48 14.77
CA MET A 13 4.80 24.35 13.87
C MET A 13 4.43 22.99 14.52
N VAL A 14 4.70 22.80 15.81
CA VAL A 14 4.33 21.59 16.57
C VAL A 14 2.82 21.50 16.79
N LEU A 15 2.14 22.62 17.05
CA LEU A 15 0.69 22.65 17.21
C LEU A 15 -0.05 22.41 15.88
N ALA A 16 0.48 22.89 14.77
CA ALA A 16 -0.11 22.68 13.44
C ALA A 16 -0.08 21.21 12.98
N SER A 17 0.81 20.37 13.50
CA SER A 17 0.88 18.93 13.15
C SER A 17 -0.18 18.02 13.78
N SER A 18 -1.07 18.57 14.63
CA SER A 18 -2.07 17.78 15.39
C SER A 18 -3.31 17.33 14.60
N TRP A 19 -3.42 17.70 13.32
CA TRP A 19 -4.59 17.38 12.47
C TRP A 19 -4.34 16.24 11.46
N LEU A 20 -3.27 15.47 11.64
CA LEU A 20 -2.93 14.36 10.75
C LEU A 20 -3.43 13.04 11.34
N TYR A 21 -4.63 12.62 10.95
CA TYR A 21 -5.11 11.26 11.19
C TYR A 21 -4.40 10.29 10.25
N SER A 22 -3.17 9.90 10.59
CA SER A 22 -2.48 8.80 9.92
C SER A 22 -2.86 7.49 10.61
N GLN A 23 -3.67 6.66 9.96
CA GLN A 23 -4.02 5.32 10.45
C GLN A 23 -2.92 4.34 10.07
N ASN A 24 -1.95 4.15 10.97
CA ASN A 24 -1.04 3.01 10.90
C ASN A 24 -1.62 1.83 11.71
N SER A 25 -1.15 0.61 11.43
CA SER A 25 -1.62 -0.61 12.10
C SER A 25 -1.54 -0.46 13.63
N GLN A 26 -2.72 -0.29 14.26
CA GLN A 26 -2.87 0.11 15.66
C GLN A 26 -2.35 -0.98 16.62
N THR A 27 -2.38 -2.24 16.21
CA THR A 27 -2.05 -3.38 17.06
C THR A 27 -0.55 -3.44 17.38
N MET A 28 0.31 -3.22 16.38
CA MET A 28 1.76 -3.31 16.56
C MET A 28 2.30 -2.22 17.50
N TYR A 29 1.63 -1.07 17.57
CA TYR A 29 2.00 0.03 18.46
C TYR A 29 1.95 -0.38 19.95
N TYR A 30 0.95 -1.17 20.34
CA TYR A 30 0.75 -1.59 21.73
C TYR A 30 1.49 -2.89 22.08
N MET A 31 2.06 -3.58 21.10
CA MET A 31 2.85 -4.78 21.34
C MET A 31 4.27 -4.40 21.80
N ASN A 32 4.80 -5.14 22.77
CA ASN A 32 6.18 -4.99 23.22
C ASN A 32 7.15 -5.71 22.26
N LEU A 33 7.17 -5.25 21.02
CA LEU A 33 8.03 -5.73 19.96
C LEU A 33 9.11 -4.70 19.67
N PRO A 34 10.34 -5.10 19.38
CA PRO A 34 11.36 -4.19 18.89
C PRO A 34 10.88 -3.30 17.74
N GLN A 35 10.05 -3.80 16.83
CA GLN A 35 9.55 -3.08 15.66
C GLN A 35 8.60 -1.90 15.95
N ASN A 36 8.13 -1.70 17.19
CA ASN A 36 7.23 -0.59 17.51
C ASN A 36 7.87 0.79 17.29
N HIS A 37 9.20 0.89 17.32
CA HIS A 37 9.93 2.12 16.97
C HIS A 37 9.72 2.53 15.50
N LEU A 38 9.29 1.61 14.63
CA LEU A 38 8.97 1.91 13.23
C LEU A 38 7.73 2.83 13.12
N LEU A 39 6.78 2.67 14.05
CA LEU A 39 5.57 3.46 14.15
C LEU A 39 5.79 4.73 14.97
N ASN A 40 6.51 4.62 16.09
CA ASN A 40 6.83 5.76 16.94
C ASN A 40 8.31 5.71 17.37
N PRO A 41 9.16 6.60 16.84
CA PRO A 41 10.59 6.58 17.10
C PRO A 41 10.94 6.89 18.56
N ALA A 42 9.99 7.41 19.36
CA ALA A 42 10.17 7.59 20.78
C ALA A 42 9.94 6.30 21.57
N VAL A 43 9.44 5.20 21.02
CA VAL A 43 9.27 3.97 21.80
C VAL A 43 10.60 3.22 21.85
N GLN A 44 11.04 2.88 23.06
CA GLN A 44 12.22 2.04 23.29
C GLN A 44 11.72 0.63 23.63
N PRO A 45 12.21 -0.41 22.95
CA PRO A 45 11.89 -1.79 23.30
C PRO A 45 12.56 -2.20 24.61
N SER A 46 12.04 -3.27 25.25
CA SER A 46 12.57 -3.75 26.52
C SER A 46 13.99 -4.32 26.42
N GLY A 47 14.39 -4.77 25.22
CA GLY A 47 15.72 -5.31 24.96
C GLY A 47 16.75 -4.21 24.65
N ARG A 48 17.95 -4.34 25.22
CA ARG A 48 19.11 -3.48 24.89
C ARG A 48 19.71 -3.76 23.52
N LEU A 49 19.50 -4.94 22.96
CA LEU A 49 19.97 -5.32 21.63
C LEU A 49 18.79 -5.91 20.85
N TYR A 50 18.67 -5.47 19.61
CA TYR A 50 17.70 -5.96 18.66
C TYR A 50 18.41 -6.20 17.34
N ILE A 51 18.20 -7.38 16.75
CA ILE A 51 18.65 -7.71 15.40
C ILE A 51 17.44 -8.24 14.65
N GLY A 52 17.09 -7.57 13.56
CA GLY A 52 16.10 -8.00 12.59
C GLY A 52 16.80 -8.62 11.39
N LEU A 53 16.43 -9.85 11.06
CA LEU A 53 16.91 -10.59 9.89
C LEU A 53 15.80 -10.71 8.83
N PRO A 54 16.17 -10.82 7.55
CA PRO A 54 15.20 -10.93 6.47
C PRO A 54 14.36 -12.21 6.65
N GLY A 55 13.06 -12.11 6.43
CA GLY A 55 12.11 -13.24 6.47
C GLY A 55 11.76 -13.76 7.87
N ILE A 56 12.53 -13.41 8.90
CA ILE A 56 12.26 -13.79 10.31
C ILE A 56 11.69 -12.60 11.08
N SER A 57 12.12 -11.38 10.74
CA SER A 57 11.70 -10.16 11.42
C SER A 57 10.78 -9.31 10.55
N GLY A 58 9.74 -8.75 11.18
CA GLY A 58 8.96 -7.63 10.64
C GLY A 58 8.37 -7.82 9.25
N VAL A 59 7.49 -8.81 9.06
CA VAL A 59 6.65 -8.91 7.86
C VAL A 59 5.26 -8.41 8.20
N SER A 60 4.78 -7.42 7.44
CA SER A 60 3.39 -6.97 7.50
C SER A 60 2.76 -7.01 6.11
N ALA A 61 1.49 -7.36 6.08
CA ALA A 61 0.64 -7.26 4.92
C ALA A 61 -0.70 -6.70 5.38
N ASP A 62 -1.15 -5.64 4.72
CA ASP A 62 -2.38 -4.94 5.00
C ASP A 62 -3.21 -4.97 3.72
N PHE A 63 -4.44 -5.44 3.83
CA PHE A 63 -5.41 -5.46 2.75
C PHE A 63 -6.61 -4.62 3.18
N SER A 64 -6.97 -3.62 2.38
CA SER A 64 -8.14 -2.79 2.60
C SER A 64 -8.97 -2.67 1.33
N ASN A 65 -10.28 -2.65 1.50
CA ASN A 65 -11.22 -2.44 0.41
C ASN A 65 -12.42 -1.62 0.91
N ASN A 66 -13.21 -1.05 0.00
CA ASN A 66 -14.36 -0.22 0.35
C ASN A 66 -15.72 -0.77 -0.12
N PHE A 67 -15.78 -2.01 -0.63
CA PHE A 67 -16.96 -2.54 -1.34
C PHE A 67 -17.49 -3.87 -0.79
N PHE A 68 -16.71 -4.60 0.01
CA PHE A 68 -17.17 -5.76 0.73
C PHE A 68 -16.61 -5.78 2.14
N ASN A 69 -17.44 -6.23 3.08
CA ASN A 69 -16.99 -6.60 4.40
C ASN A 69 -16.74 -8.10 4.46
N TYR A 70 -15.94 -8.54 5.44
CA TYR A 70 -15.73 -9.95 5.70
C TYR A 70 -17.06 -10.74 5.86
N ARG A 71 -18.06 -10.10 6.47
CA ARG A 71 -19.40 -10.69 6.69
C ARG A 71 -20.21 -10.88 5.41
N ASP A 72 -19.88 -10.11 4.36
CA ASP A 72 -20.60 -10.15 3.07
C ASP A 72 -20.06 -11.28 2.18
N ILE A 73 -18.79 -11.65 2.34
CA ILE A 73 -18.14 -12.76 1.63
C ILE A 73 -18.24 -14.08 2.39
N PHE A 74 -18.18 -14.05 3.71
CA PHE A 74 -18.26 -15.22 4.57
C PHE A 74 -19.55 -15.15 5.39
N SER A 75 -20.64 -15.62 4.79
CA SER A 75 -21.92 -15.78 5.48
C SER A 75 -22.08 -17.22 5.97
N LEU A 76 -22.62 -17.37 7.17
CA LEU A 76 -23.00 -18.68 7.69
C LEU A 76 -24.30 -19.10 7.01
N ASN A 77 -24.38 -20.37 6.59
CA ASN A 77 -25.63 -20.98 6.13
C ASN A 77 -26.72 -20.83 7.20
N SER A 78 -28.00 -20.88 6.81
CA SER A 78 -29.18 -20.77 7.70
C SER A 78 -29.18 -21.77 8.87
N THR A 79 -28.35 -22.82 8.80
CA THR A 79 -28.16 -23.87 9.81
C THR A 79 -26.89 -23.68 10.67
N GLY A 80 -26.01 -22.71 10.36
CA GLY A 80 -24.79 -22.39 11.12
C GLY A 80 -23.55 -23.26 10.84
N ASP A 81 -23.68 -24.33 10.04
CA ASP A 81 -22.65 -25.38 9.92
C ASP A 81 -21.65 -25.19 8.75
N SER A 82 -21.91 -24.29 7.81
CA SER A 82 -21.02 -24.10 6.65
C SER A 82 -20.90 -22.64 6.25
N THR A 83 -19.66 -22.24 5.91
CA THR A 83 -19.37 -20.90 5.39
C THR A 83 -19.62 -20.90 3.89
N ILE A 84 -20.55 -20.06 3.45
CA ILE A 84 -20.78 -19.79 2.03
C ILE A 84 -19.75 -18.75 1.61
N SER A 85 -18.86 -19.11 0.67
CA SER A 85 -17.83 -18.23 0.11
C SER A 85 -18.13 -17.89 -1.36
N LEU A 86 -17.39 -16.93 -1.92
CA LEU A 86 -17.36 -16.63 -3.35
C LEU A 86 -17.13 -17.91 -4.16
N GLY A 87 -18.17 -18.37 -4.87
CA GLY A 87 -18.15 -19.61 -5.68
C GLY A 87 -18.99 -20.77 -5.14
N HIS A 88 -19.60 -20.65 -3.96
CA HIS A 88 -20.55 -21.64 -3.46
C HIS A 88 -21.94 -21.48 -4.14
N PRO A 89 -22.65 -22.56 -4.51
CA PRO A 89 -23.95 -22.47 -5.23
C PRO A 89 -25.08 -21.79 -4.44
N GLY A 90 -24.88 -21.59 -3.12
CA GLY A 90 -25.78 -20.81 -2.25
C GLY A 90 -25.33 -19.37 -2.00
N PHE A 91 -24.31 -18.88 -2.71
CA PHE A 91 -23.86 -17.50 -2.59
C PHE A 91 -24.86 -16.56 -3.27
N ASP A 92 -25.40 -15.62 -2.51
CA ASP A 92 -26.30 -14.61 -3.03
C ASP A 92 -25.49 -13.53 -3.77
N ALA A 93 -25.15 -13.83 -5.02
CA ALA A 93 -24.48 -12.91 -5.91
C ALA A 93 -25.27 -11.59 -6.06
N GLY A 94 -26.60 -11.62 -5.96
CA GLY A 94 -27.45 -10.43 -6.05
C GLY A 94 -27.21 -9.45 -4.91
N ASN A 95 -27.13 -9.93 -3.68
CA ASN A 95 -26.81 -9.08 -2.52
C ASN A 95 -25.36 -8.55 -2.56
N PHE A 96 -24.40 -9.34 -3.04
CA PHE A 96 -23.03 -8.89 -3.25
C PHE A 96 -22.94 -7.80 -4.32
N ILE A 97 -23.61 -8.00 -5.47
CA ILE A 97 -23.69 -7.02 -6.56
C ILE A 97 -24.39 -5.73 -6.11
N GLY A 98 -25.42 -5.84 -5.27
CA GLY A 98 -26.13 -4.69 -4.68
C GLY A 98 -25.26 -3.86 -3.72
N GLY A 99 -24.24 -4.46 -3.11
CA GLY A 99 -23.25 -3.77 -2.26
C GLY A 99 -22.15 -3.03 -3.04
N LEU A 100 -22.02 -3.30 -4.35
CA LEU A 100 -21.00 -2.66 -5.18
C LEU A 100 -21.28 -1.16 -5.34
N ARG A 101 -20.24 -0.36 -5.10
CA ARG A 101 -20.27 1.09 -5.34
C ARG A 101 -19.94 1.39 -6.80
N GLU A 102 -20.23 2.62 -7.24
CA GLU A 102 -19.82 3.09 -8.57
C GLU A 102 -18.28 3.09 -8.72
N ARG A 103 -17.56 3.38 -7.63
CA ARG A 103 -16.10 3.32 -7.55
C ARG A 103 -15.67 2.47 -6.37
N ASN A 104 -15.06 1.33 -6.67
CA ASN A 104 -14.55 0.38 -5.68
C ASN A 104 -13.03 0.48 -5.64
N ASN A 105 -12.42 0.50 -4.47
CA ASN A 105 -10.98 0.58 -4.30
C ASN A 105 -10.48 -0.63 -3.53
N ILE A 106 -9.35 -1.17 -3.97
CA ILE A 106 -8.56 -2.19 -3.27
C ILE A 106 -7.18 -1.59 -3.02
N GLU A 107 -6.70 -1.69 -1.80
CA GLU A 107 -5.35 -1.31 -1.42
C GLU A 107 -4.67 -2.48 -0.74
N LEU A 108 -3.50 -2.84 -1.24
CA LEU A 108 -2.59 -3.82 -0.67
C LEU A 108 -1.31 -3.10 -0.28
N ARG A 109 -0.91 -3.20 0.98
CA ARG A 109 0.40 -2.72 1.43
C ARG A 109 1.15 -3.89 2.05
N SER A 110 2.40 -4.07 1.67
CA SER A 110 3.29 -5.05 2.27
C SER A 110 4.59 -4.39 2.67
N SER A 111 5.10 -4.77 3.84
CA SER A 111 6.39 -4.34 4.34
C SER A 111 7.16 -5.55 4.80
N VAL A 112 8.41 -5.67 4.35
CA VAL A 112 9.33 -6.72 4.79
C VAL A 112 10.58 -6.05 5.33
N GLN A 113 10.90 -6.31 6.60
CA GLN A 113 12.16 -5.85 7.18
C GLN A 113 13.31 -6.74 6.68
N LEU A 114 14.18 -6.16 5.87
CA LEU A 114 15.37 -6.83 5.36
C LEU A 114 16.47 -6.89 6.41
N PHE A 115 16.61 -5.80 7.17
CA PHE A 115 17.59 -5.71 8.25
C PHE A 115 17.10 -4.73 9.30
N GLY A 116 17.31 -5.06 10.57
CA GLY A 116 17.08 -4.17 11.70
C GLY A 116 18.22 -4.30 12.70
N LEU A 117 18.66 -3.19 13.26
CA LEU A 117 19.62 -3.20 14.35
C LEU A 117 19.22 -2.10 15.33
N GLY A 118 19.03 -2.46 16.60
CA GLY A 118 18.75 -1.52 17.66
C GLY A 118 19.66 -1.76 18.85
N ILE A 119 20.32 -0.73 19.35
CA ILE A 119 21.23 -0.80 20.49
C ILE A 119 20.88 0.26 21.54
N GLY A 120 20.83 -0.17 22.80
CA GLY A 120 20.77 0.71 23.96
C GLY A 120 22.16 1.19 24.33
N VAL A 121 22.41 2.50 24.19
CA VAL A 121 23.66 3.15 24.58
C VAL A 121 23.45 3.81 25.95
N GLY A 122 23.88 3.14 27.01
CA GLY A 122 23.67 3.61 28.38
C GLY A 122 22.23 3.42 28.87
N PRO A 123 21.78 4.17 29.89
CA PRO A 123 20.45 4.03 30.47
C PRO A 123 19.34 4.70 29.65
N ASP A 124 19.66 5.76 28.91
CA ASP A 124 18.65 6.69 28.39
C ASP A 124 18.57 6.76 26.86
N LEU A 125 19.62 6.36 26.14
CA LEU A 125 19.70 6.49 24.69
C LEU A 125 19.55 5.12 24.02
N TYR A 126 18.72 5.08 22.98
CA TYR A 126 18.54 3.94 22.10
C TYR A 126 18.75 4.39 20.67
N VAL A 127 19.58 3.70 19.91
CA VAL A 127 19.87 3.99 18.50
C VAL A 127 19.41 2.81 17.68
N PHE A 128 18.73 3.06 16.57
CA PHE A 128 18.21 2.00 15.71
C PHE A 128 18.38 2.35 14.22
N LEU A 129 18.64 1.31 13.43
CA LEU A 129 18.76 1.34 11.98
C LEU A 129 17.87 0.24 11.41
N ASP A 130 17.10 0.58 10.38
CA ASP A 130 16.20 -0.36 9.72
C ASP A 130 16.30 -0.20 8.21
N ILE A 131 16.28 -1.32 7.51
CA ILE A 131 16.16 -1.41 6.07
C ILE A 131 14.90 -2.23 5.80
N ASN A 132 13.87 -1.58 5.28
CA ASN A 132 12.59 -2.18 4.97
C ASN A 132 12.32 -2.10 3.48
N GLU A 133 11.81 -3.18 2.92
CA GLU A 133 11.22 -3.17 1.59
C GLU A 133 9.71 -2.91 1.73
N ARG A 134 9.18 -1.99 0.93
CA ARG A 134 7.76 -1.65 0.92
C ARG A 134 7.18 -1.78 -0.48
N ILE A 135 6.04 -2.45 -0.56
CA ILE A 135 5.24 -2.60 -1.77
C ILE A 135 3.85 -2.08 -1.45
N GLU A 136 3.37 -1.13 -2.23
CA GLU A 136 2.05 -0.54 -2.12
C GLU A 136 1.36 -0.67 -3.48
N ALA A 137 0.20 -1.32 -3.51
CA ALA A 137 -0.60 -1.50 -4.71
C ALA A 137 -2.03 -1.03 -4.45
N GLY A 138 -2.50 -0.10 -5.27
CA GLY A 138 -3.86 0.43 -5.27
C GLY A 138 -4.54 0.12 -6.58
N PHE A 139 -5.79 -0.34 -6.51
CA PHE A 139 -6.63 -0.62 -7.68
C PHE A 139 -7.97 0.09 -7.50
N GLY A 140 -8.29 1.01 -8.40
CA GLY A 140 -9.63 1.56 -8.58
C GLY A 140 -10.38 0.73 -9.60
N LEU A 141 -11.47 0.08 -9.20
CA LEU A 141 -12.30 -0.79 -10.01
C LEU A 141 -13.69 -0.14 -10.19
N PRO A 142 -14.12 0.15 -11.43
CA PRO A 142 -15.48 0.62 -11.71
C PRO A 142 -16.53 -0.40 -11.26
N GLY A 143 -17.64 0.06 -10.69
CA GLY A 143 -18.76 -0.79 -10.29
C GLY A 143 -19.34 -1.58 -11.46
N ASP A 144 -19.47 -0.93 -12.62
CA ASP A 144 -19.98 -1.56 -13.83
C ASP A 144 -19.06 -2.69 -14.33
N MET A 145 -17.75 -2.57 -14.11
CA MET A 145 -16.79 -3.64 -14.43
C MET A 145 -17.04 -4.89 -13.59
N LEU A 146 -17.24 -4.71 -12.27
CA LEU A 146 -17.51 -5.81 -11.36
C LEU A 146 -18.89 -6.41 -11.63
N ARG A 147 -19.91 -5.58 -11.91
CA ARG A 147 -21.23 -6.03 -12.33
C ARG A 147 -21.16 -6.85 -13.62
N LEU A 148 -20.38 -6.43 -14.61
CA LEU A 148 -20.17 -7.19 -15.85
C LEU A 148 -19.50 -8.55 -15.57
N LEU A 149 -18.50 -8.58 -14.68
CA LEU A 149 -17.80 -9.82 -14.31
C LEU A 149 -18.72 -10.83 -13.61
N PHE A 150 -19.62 -10.37 -12.72
CA PHE A 150 -20.48 -11.24 -11.91
C PHE A 150 -21.87 -11.51 -12.51
N SER A 151 -22.44 -10.58 -13.27
CA SER A 151 -23.78 -10.69 -13.88
C SER A 151 -23.75 -11.05 -15.37
N GLY A 152 -22.59 -10.99 -16.01
CA GLY A 152 -22.45 -11.21 -17.46
C GLY A 152 -22.95 -10.02 -18.30
N SER A 153 -22.81 -10.15 -19.62
CA SER A 153 -23.17 -9.12 -20.60
C SER A 153 -24.68 -8.85 -20.70
N ASP A 154 -25.51 -9.83 -20.34
CA ASP A 154 -26.97 -9.75 -20.48
C ASP A 154 -27.57 -8.62 -19.63
N ALA A 155 -26.93 -8.30 -18.50
CA ALA A 155 -27.32 -7.22 -17.60
C ALA A 155 -27.14 -5.81 -18.19
N PHE A 156 -26.41 -5.68 -19.30
CA PHE A 156 -26.08 -4.40 -19.94
C PHE A 156 -26.62 -4.27 -21.37
N THR A 157 -27.51 -5.14 -21.80
CA THR A 157 -28.12 -5.08 -23.14
C THR A 157 -28.82 -3.73 -23.34
N GLY A 158 -28.34 -2.93 -24.30
CA GLY A 158 -28.86 -1.58 -24.58
C GLY A 158 -28.37 -0.48 -23.61
N SER A 159 -27.35 -0.76 -22.78
CA SER A 159 -26.75 0.19 -21.84
C SER A 159 -25.24 0.36 -22.07
N SER A 160 -24.69 1.50 -21.66
CA SER A 160 -23.25 1.77 -21.69
C SER A 160 -22.59 1.36 -20.36
N VAL A 161 -21.46 0.65 -20.43
CA VAL A 161 -20.62 0.26 -19.30
C VAL A 161 -19.57 1.34 -19.09
N ASN A 162 -19.66 2.09 -17.99
CA ASN A 162 -18.70 3.13 -17.68
C ASN A 162 -17.49 2.54 -16.93
N LEU A 163 -16.34 2.51 -17.59
CA LEU A 163 -15.11 1.98 -17.01
C LEU A 163 -14.09 3.08 -16.67
N ASN A 164 -14.46 4.37 -16.75
CA ASN A 164 -13.55 5.51 -16.55
C ASN A 164 -12.87 5.53 -15.18
N SER A 165 -13.47 4.92 -14.15
CA SER A 165 -12.90 4.89 -12.79
C SER A 165 -11.77 3.86 -12.61
N LEU A 166 -11.37 3.15 -13.69
CA LEU A 166 -10.29 2.19 -13.65
C LEU A 166 -8.95 2.89 -13.42
N ALA A 167 -8.28 2.58 -12.33
CA ALA A 167 -6.95 3.10 -12.04
C ALA A 167 -6.12 2.02 -11.37
N THR A 168 -4.80 2.03 -11.59
CA THR A 168 -3.90 1.10 -10.92
C THR A 168 -2.59 1.79 -10.61
N ASP A 169 -2.17 1.74 -9.35
CA ASP A 169 -0.91 2.33 -8.90
C ASP A 169 -0.16 1.29 -8.08
N VAL A 170 1.06 0.96 -8.50
CA VAL A 170 1.94 0.03 -7.79
C VAL A 170 3.26 0.73 -7.56
N SER A 171 3.69 0.81 -6.30
CA SER A 171 4.94 1.42 -5.88
C SER A 171 5.73 0.44 -5.05
N TRP A 172 6.95 0.16 -5.48
CA TRP A 172 7.93 -0.63 -4.76
C TRP A 172 9.14 0.24 -4.45
N TYR A 173 9.44 0.41 -3.17
CA TYR A 173 10.56 1.21 -2.71
C TYR A 173 11.22 0.61 -1.46
N ARG A 174 12.49 0.95 -1.27
CA ARG A 174 13.26 0.61 -0.08
C ARG A 174 13.30 1.80 0.87
N GLU A 175 12.88 1.58 2.11
CA GLU A 175 12.97 2.54 3.21
C GLU A 175 14.18 2.19 4.08
N THR A 176 15.20 3.05 4.09
CA THR A 176 16.29 2.99 5.07
C THR A 176 16.07 4.04 6.14
N GLY A 177 15.86 3.61 7.38
CA GLY A 177 15.63 4.49 8.52
C GLY A 177 16.80 4.46 9.49
N LEU A 178 17.23 5.63 9.96
CA LEU A 178 18.14 5.76 11.09
C LEU A 178 17.47 6.65 12.14
N GLY A 179 17.41 6.18 13.38
CA GLY A 179 16.77 6.91 14.44
C GLY A 179 17.43 6.74 15.80
N PHE A 180 17.04 7.64 16.70
CA PHE A 180 17.46 7.62 18.08
C PHE A 180 16.31 8.05 18.98
N SER A 181 16.18 7.35 20.11
CA SER A 181 15.24 7.66 21.16
C SER A 181 16.00 7.96 22.45
N LYS A 182 15.69 9.09 23.09
CA LYS A 182 16.32 9.53 24.32
C LYS A 182 15.30 9.84 25.41
N ASN A 183 15.51 9.29 26.60
CA ASN A 183 14.83 9.75 27.81
C ASN A 183 15.44 11.08 28.25
N ILE A 184 14.62 12.14 28.27
CA ILE A 184 15.04 13.47 28.74
C ILE A 184 14.74 13.60 30.24
N THR A 185 13.60 13.09 30.66
CA THR A 185 13.14 13.04 32.06
C THR A 185 12.50 11.66 32.29
N GLY A 186 12.30 11.22 33.54
CA GLY A 186 11.62 9.95 33.85
C GLY A 186 10.18 9.80 33.33
N ARG A 187 9.60 10.86 32.75
CA ARG A 187 8.27 10.85 32.11
C ARG A 187 8.27 11.39 30.67
N LEU A 188 9.40 11.92 30.20
CA LEU A 188 9.50 12.53 28.88
C LEU A 188 10.56 11.81 28.05
N ARG A 189 10.10 11.21 26.96
CA ARG A 189 10.94 10.52 25.99
C ARG A 189 10.74 11.16 24.63
N VAL A 190 11.83 11.42 23.93
CA VAL A 190 11.83 12.04 22.61
C VAL A 190 12.57 11.13 21.66
N GLY A 191 12.00 10.91 20.49
CA GLY A 191 12.63 10.14 19.42
C GLY A 191 12.60 10.89 18.10
N VAL A 192 13.65 10.71 17.31
CA VAL A 192 13.76 11.24 15.95
C VAL A 192 14.20 10.10 15.05
N ARG A 193 13.63 10.04 13.84
CA ARG A 193 14.00 9.08 12.81
C ARG A 193 14.08 9.79 11.47
N GLY A 194 15.25 9.73 10.85
CA GLY A 194 15.44 10.09 9.44
C GLY A 194 15.11 8.89 8.57
N LYS A 195 14.37 9.12 7.48
CA LYS A 195 14.04 8.10 6.48
C LYS A 195 14.63 8.51 5.14
N TRP A 196 15.33 7.59 4.52
CA TRP A 196 15.75 7.65 3.12
C TRP A 196 14.90 6.66 2.33
N LEU A 197 14.23 7.15 1.28
CA LEU A 197 13.38 6.34 0.41
C LEU A 197 14.04 6.20 -0.95
N SER A 198 14.33 4.97 -1.35
CA SER A 198 14.88 4.64 -2.66
C SER A 198 13.81 3.91 -3.48
N GLY A 199 13.30 4.55 -4.53
CA GLY A 199 12.35 3.91 -5.45
C GLY A 199 13.02 2.77 -6.22
N VAL A 200 12.36 1.61 -6.26
CA VAL A 200 12.81 0.44 -7.04
C VAL A 200 11.97 0.37 -8.32
N ALA A 201 10.65 0.25 -8.17
CA ALA A 201 9.73 0.20 -9.29
C ALA A 201 8.46 1.00 -9.01
N ASN A 202 7.90 1.60 -10.04
CA ASN A 202 6.61 2.27 -10.01
C ASN A 202 5.85 1.97 -11.30
N LEU A 203 4.58 1.63 -11.18
CA LEU A 203 3.65 1.47 -12.28
C LEU A 203 2.41 2.30 -11.93
N SER A 204 1.99 3.16 -12.83
CA SER A 204 0.76 3.93 -12.71
C SER A 204 0.00 3.83 -14.02
N LEU A 205 -1.24 3.36 -13.95
CA LEU A 205 -2.17 3.25 -15.05
C LEU A 205 -3.33 4.20 -14.78
N GLU A 206 -3.38 5.25 -15.59
CA GLU A 206 -4.43 6.25 -15.57
C GLU A 206 -5.36 6.02 -16.76
N ASN A 207 -6.63 5.77 -16.45
CA ASN A 207 -7.67 5.72 -17.47
C ASN A 207 -8.23 7.12 -17.71
N LYS A 208 -8.05 7.63 -18.94
CA LYS A 208 -8.60 8.93 -19.36
C LYS A 208 -10.01 8.79 -19.92
N ALA A 209 -10.27 7.72 -20.65
CA ALA A 209 -11.60 7.35 -21.13
C ALA A 209 -11.63 5.85 -21.46
N LEU A 210 -12.44 5.07 -20.77
CA LEU A 210 -12.75 3.69 -21.15
C LEU A 210 -14.25 3.52 -21.06
N ASN A 211 -14.89 3.44 -22.21
CA ASN A 211 -16.33 3.24 -22.30
C ASN A 211 -16.61 2.06 -23.22
N VAL A 212 -17.46 1.15 -22.77
CA VAL A 212 -17.92 0.03 -23.60
C VAL A 212 -19.41 0.20 -23.83
N THR A 213 -19.82 0.41 -25.08
CA THR A 213 -21.23 0.51 -25.45
C THR A 213 -21.67 -0.79 -26.09
N VAL A 214 -22.65 -1.47 -25.48
CA VAL A 214 -23.28 -2.66 -26.04
C VAL A 214 -24.48 -2.22 -26.86
N ARG A 215 -24.43 -2.44 -28.18
CA ARG A 215 -25.54 -2.11 -29.08
C ARG A 215 -26.63 -3.19 -29.05
N GLU A 216 -27.82 -2.84 -29.51
CA GLU A 216 -29.00 -3.73 -29.55
C GLU A 216 -28.78 -4.97 -30.43
N ASP A 217 -27.82 -4.92 -31.37
CA ASP A 217 -27.39 -6.03 -32.22
C ASP A 217 -26.31 -6.91 -31.57
N LEU A 218 -26.03 -6.72 -30.27
CA LEU A 218 -24.95 -7.36 -29.51
C LEU A 218 -23.53 -7.02 -30.01
N SER A 219 -23.37 -5.98 -30.83
CA SER A 219 -22.04 -5.47 -31.19
C SER A 219 -21.47 -4.57 -30.08
N TYR A 220 -20.15 -4.69 -29.86
CA TYR A 220 -19.43 -3.93 -28.83
C TYR A 220 -18.66 -2.77 -29.49
N LEU A 221 -18.90 -1.55 -29.01
CA LEU A 221 -18.01 -0.41 -29.26
C LEU A 221 -17.16 -0.17 -28.03
N VAL A 222 -15.84 -0.09 -28.22
CA VAL A 222 -14.87 0.15 -27.15
C VAL A 222 -14.12 1.43 -27.49
N ASP A 223 -14.37 2.49 -26.71
CA ASP A 223 -13.58 3.71 -26.73
C ASP A 223 -12.58 3.65 -25.57
N ALA A 224 -11.29 3.53 -25.90
CA ALA A 224 -10.22 3.35 -24.91
C ALA A 224 -9.10 4.39 -25.08
N SER A 225 -8.82 5.13 -24.01
CA SER A 225 -7.73 6.07 -23.84
C SER A 225 -7.09 5.79 -22.48
N LEU A 226 -6.01 5.02 -22.50
CA LEU A 226 -5.27 4.59 -21.32
C LEU A 226 -3.86 5.18 -21.39
N MET A 227 -3.35 5.64 -20.25
CA MET A 227 -1.97 6.07 -20.11
C MET A 227 -1.31 5.20 -19.04
N ALA A 228 -0.27 4.47 -19.42
CA ALA A 228 0.53 3.67 -18.50
C ALA A 228 1.92 4.28 -18.38
N ASN A 229 2.32 4.60 -17.16
CA ASN A 229 3.67 5.04 -16.80
C ASN A 229 4.33 3.90 -16.02
N ILE A 230 5.49 3.45 -16.50
CA ILE A 230 6.26 2.38 -15.86
C ILE A 230 7.68 2.89 -15.66
N SER A 231 8.19 2.76 -14.44
CA SER A 231 9.57 3.03 -14.08
C SER A 231 10.05 1.86 -13.25
N ALA A 232 10.79 0.94 -13.83
CA ALA A 232 11.32 -0.24 -13.16
C ALA A 232 12.73 -0.57 -13.72
N PRO A 233 13.55 -1.34 -13.00
CA PRO A 233 14.88 -1.76 -13.48
C PRO A 233 14.76 -2.88 -14.52
N VAL A 234 14.04 -2.61 -15.60
CA VAL A 234 13.77 -3.53 -16.70
C VAL A 234 14.00 -2.78 -18.00
N GLU A 235 14.75 -3.40 -18.90
CA GLU A 235 14.88 -3.00 -20.29
C GLU A 235 13.73 -3.62 -21.08
N ILE A 236 12.96 -2.75 -21.76
CA ILE A 236 11.91 -3.17 -22.68
C ILE A 236 12.56 -3.21 -24.07
N HIS A 237 12.74 -4.41 -24.61
CA HIS A 237 13.15 -4.59 -26.00
C HIS A 237 11.90 -4.48 -26.86
N SER A 238 11.91 -3.56 -27.82
CA SER A 238 10.81 -3.38 -28.75
C SER A 238 11.12 -4.01 -30.10
N ASP A 239 10.10 -4.54 -30.76
CA ASP A 239 10.19 -5.03 -32.13
C ASP A 239 10.33 -3.87 -33.15
N ALA A 240 10.41 -4.23 -34.43
CA ALA A 240 10.50 -3.26 -35.53
C ALA A 240 9.28 -2.32 -35.66
N GLU A 241 8.17 -2.61 -34.98
CA GLU A 241 6.94 -1.79 -34.93
C GLU A 241 6.82 -0.96 -33.64
N ASN A 242 7.89 -0.89 -32.82
CA ASN A 242 7.90 -0.25 -31.50
C ASN A 242 6.90 -0.88 -30.49
N LEU A 243 6.53 -2.14 -30.69
CA LEU A 243 5.77 -2.90 -29.70
C LEU A 243 6.73 -3.61 -28.74
N PRO A 244 6.42 -3.70 -27.44
CA PRO A 244 7.24 -4.47 -26.50
C PRO A 244 7.30 -5.95 -26.92
N ASP A 245 8.50 -6.46 -27.20
CA ASP A 245 8.76 -7.85 -27.65
C ASP A 245 9.39 -8.70 -26.54
N ASP A 246 10.28 -8.11 -25.71
CA ASP A 246 10.88 -8.78 -24.55
C ASP A 246 11.11 -7.80 -23.38
N ILE A 247 11.10 -8.33 -22.15
CA ILE A 247 11.36 -7.56 -20.93
C ILE A 247 12.49 -8.27 -20.16
N SER A 248 13.69 -7.68 -20.19
CA SER A 248 14.85 -8.20 -19.46
C SER A 248 15.16 -7.32 -18.25
N PHE A 249 15.47 -7.93 -17.10
CA PHE A 249 15.95 -7.18 -15.94
C PHE A 249 17.29 -6.52 -16.25
N ASP A 250 17.40 -5.21 -16.01
CA ASP A 250 18.64 -4.48 -16.17
C ASP A 250 19.50 -4.65 -14.91
N ASP A 251 20.34 -5.69 -14.91
CA ASP A 251 21.29 -5.98 -13.83
C ASP A 251 22.41 -4.92 -13.74
N SER A 252 22.64 -4.12 -14.79
CA SER A 252 23.76 -3.17 -14.85
C SER A 252 23.61 -2.00 -13.86
N ARG A 253 22.39 -1.68 -13.45
CA ARG A 253 22.09 -0.64 -12.46
C ARG A 253 22.58 -0.98 -11.04
N PHE A 254 22.76 -2.25 -10.72
CA PHE A 254 23.21 -2.69 -9.39
C PHE A 254 24.73 -2.91 -9.32
N ASP A 255 25.40 -3.06 -10.46
CA ASP A 255 26.83 -3.43 -10.53
C ASP A 255 27.78 -2.22 -10.39
N ASN A 256 27.26 -0.99 -10.50
CA ASN A 256 28.08 0.22 -10.50
C ASN A 256 28.56 0.69 -9.11
N THR A 257 28.37 -0.13 -8.06
CA THR A 257 28.86 0.17 -6.69
C THR A 257 30.28 -0.36 -6.42
N ARG A 258 30.93 -0.99 -7.40
CA ARG A 258 32.28 -1.56 -7.26
C ARG A 258 33.45 -0.64 -7.65
N LYS A 259 33.19 0.61 -8.03
CA LYS A 259 34.24 1.57 -8.42
C LYS A 259 34.02 2.97 -7.84
N VAL A 260 34.26 3.15 -6.54
CA VAL A 260 34.85 4.37 -5.95
C VAL A 260 35.64 3.96 -4.72
#